data_AF-A0A961I078-F1
#
_entry.id   AF-A0A961I078-F1
#
_cell.length_a   1.000
_cell.length_b   1.000
_cell.length_c   1.000
_cell.angle_alpha   90.00
_cell.angle_beta   90.00
_cell.angle_gamma   90.00
#
_symmetry.space_group_name_H-M   'P 1'
#
loop_
_entity.id
_entity.type
_entity.pdbx_description
1 polymer ?
#
loop_
_entity_poly.entity_id
_entity_poly.type
_entity_poly.pdbx_seq_one_letter_code
_entity_poly.pdbx_strand_id
1 'polypeptide(L)' 'MGRVKVNMTLDAEVVESARRLGLNMSRLAEAAIVEAAKIERNRLWRAENRAAIATYAEEVAKDGLPLAQFRSF' A
#
# COMPACT_ATOMS: atom_id res chain seq x y z
N MET A 1 -14.33 -5.75 13.64
CA MET A 1 -14.23 -6.29 12.26
C MET A 1 -14.31 -7.80 12.32
N GLY A 2 -15.09 -8.43 11.45
CA GLY A 2 -15.22 -9.90 11.39
C GLY A 2 -14.05 -10.55 10.66
N ARG A 3 -13.72 -11.80 10.99
CA ARG A 3 -12.78 -12.62 10.23
C ARG A 3 -13.54 -13.51 9.26
N VAL A 4 -13.07 -13.58 8.02
CA VAL A 4 -13.65 -14.44 6.98
C VAL A 4 -12.63 -15.53 6.65
N LYS A 5 -13.10 -16.78 6.55
CA LYS A 5 -12.27 -17.89 6.08
C LYS A 5 -12.19 -17.84 4.56
N VAL A 6 -10.99 -17.92 4.02
CA VAL A 6 -10.73 -17.98 2.59
C VAL A 6 -9.95 -19.25 2.26
N ASN A 7 -10.27 -19.89 1.15
CA ASN A 7 -9.51 -21.01 0.61
C ASN A 7 -8.53 -20.48 -0.43
N MET A 8 -7.25 -20.88 -0.33
CA MET A 8 -6.21 -20.47 -1.26
C MET A 8 -5.30 -21.67 -1.58
N THR A 9 -4.78 -21.69 -2.80
CA THR A 9 -3.79 -22.68 -3.23
C THR A 9 -2.41 -22.06 -3.13
N LEU A 10 -1.48 -22.77 -2.50
CA LEU A 10 -0.08 -22.38 -2.35
C LEU A 10 0.79 -23.54 -2.81
N ASP A 11 2.02 -23.21 -3.19
CA ASP A 11 3.03 -24.21 -3.51
C ASP A 11 3.26 -25.16 -2.30
N ALA A 12 3.34 -26.45 -2.59
CA ALA A 12 3.44 -27.48 -1.56
C ALA A 12 4.75 -27.37 -0.76
N GLU A 13 5.87 -27.08 -1.42
CA GLU A 13 7.18 -26.95 -0.77
C GLU A 13 7.22 -25.73 0.16
N VAL A 14 6.54 -24.64 -0.21
CA VAL A 14 6.39 -23.45 0.64
C VAL A 14 5.60 -23.78 1.90
N VAL A 15 4.47 -24.48 1.76
CA VAL A 15 3.62 -24.88 2.89
C VAL A 15 4.37 -25.83 3.83
N GLU A 16 5.07 -26.84 3.28
CA GLU A 16 5.87 -27.76 4.08
C GLU A 16 7.01 -27.05 4.82
N SER A 17 7.73 -26.16 4.14
CA SER A 17 8.80 -25.39 4.74
C SER A 17 8.29 -24.52 5.90
N ALA A 18 7.17 -23.83 5.69
CA ALA A 18 6.55 -23.02 6.74
C ALA A 18 6.11 -23.87 7.94
N ARG A 19 5.55 -25.07 7.71
CA ARG A 19 5.17 -26.01 8.77
C ARG A 19 6.38 -26.50 9.56
N ARG A 20 7.47 -26.92 8.88
CA ARG A 20 8.71 -27.35 9.55
C ARG A 20 9.30 -26.27 10.45
N LEU A 21 9.15 -25.01 10.05
CA LEU A 21 9.61 -23.85 10.81
C LEU A 21 8.60 -23.32 11.85
N GLY A 22 7.43 -23.96 11.99
CA GLY A 22 6.40 -23.54 12.96
C GLY A 22 5.77 -22.18 12.65
N LEU A 23 5.79 -21.74 11.39
CA LEU A 23 5.29 -20.42 11.01
C LEU A 23 3.76 -20.36 11.00
N ASN A 24 3.20 -19.25 11.46
CA ASN A 24 1.77 -18.99 11.37
C ASN A 24 1.40 -18.48 9.96
N MET A 25 1.08 -19.42 9.07
CA MET A 25 0.75 -19.13 7.67
C MET A 25 -0.39 -18.12 7.51
N SER A 26 -1.46 -18.24 8.31
CA SER A 26 -2.59 -17.32 8.23
C SER A 26 -2.18 -15.88 8.55
N ARG A 27 -1.33 -15.68 9.57
CA ARG A 27 -0.82 -14.36 9.95
C ARG A 27 0.12 -13.79 8.89
N LEU A 28 0.96 -14.63 8.28
CA LEU A 28 1.86 -14.22 7.20
C LEU A 28 1.07 -13.82 5.95
N ALA A 29 0.08 -14.63 5.56
CA ALA A 29 -0.80 -14.34 4.43
C ALA A 29 -1.60 -13.05 4.66
N GLU A 30 -2.17 -12.85 5.86
CA GLU A 30 -2.88 -11.62 6.22
C GLU A 30 -1.97 -10.38 6.09
N ALA A 31 -0.75 -10.43 6.65
CA ALA A 31 0.20 -9.33 6.56
C ALA A 31 0.59 -9.01 5.10
N ALA A 32 0.86 -10.04 4.29
CA ALA A 32 1.19 -9.88 2.88
C ALA A 32 0.03 -9.25 2.08
N ILE A 33 -1.20 -9.71 2.32
CA ILE A 33 -2.40 -9.17 1.66
C ILE A 33 -2.64 -7.72 2.07
N VAL A 34 -2.49 -7.37 3.35
CA VAL A 34 -2.65 -5.98 3.83
C VAL A 34 -1.66 -5.04 3.15
N GLU A 35 -0.40 -5.45 3.05
CA GLU A 35 0.63 -4.62 2.42
C GLU A 35 0.38 -4.49 0.91
N ALA A 36 0.09 -5.60 0.22
CA ALA A 36 -0.25 -5.57 -1.20
C ALA A 36 -1.47 -4.68 -1.49
N ALA A 37 -2.52 -4.79 -0.68
CA ALA A 37 -3.72 -3.96 -0.81
C ALA A 37 -3.45 -2.47 -0.53
N LYS A 38 -2.54 -2.16 0.40
CA LYS A 38 -2.12 -0.78 0.67
C LYS A 38 -1.36 -0.20 -0.53
N ILE A 39 -0.40 -0.96 -1.08
CA ILE A 39 0.37 -0.56 -2.26
C ILE A 39 -0.58 -0.31 -3.45
N GLU A 40 -1.48 -1.25 -3.72
CA GLU A 40 -2.37 -1.15 -4.88
C GLU A 40 -3.38 -0.01 -4.73
N ARG A 41 -3.96 0.19 -3.54
CA ARG A 41 -4.82 1.36 -3.29
C ARG A 41 -4.08 2.67 -3.52
N ASN A 42 -2.83 2.78 -3.04
CA ASN A 42 -2.03 3.97 -3.27
C ASN A 42 -1.72 4.16 -4.77
N ARG A 43 -1.48 3.09 -5.51
CA ARG A 43 -1.26 3.14 -6.97
C ARG A 43 -2.50 3.65 -7.70
N LEU A 44 -3.67 3.10 -7.38
CA LEU A 44 -4.96 3.50 -7.95
C LEU A 44 -5.27 4.96 -7.63
N TRP A 45 -5.15 5.35 -6.36
CA TRP A 45 -5.38 6.74 -5.94
C TRP A 45 -4.47 7.72 -6.69
N ARG A 46 -3.17 7.42 -6.83
CA ARG A 46 -2.26 8.27 -7.62
C ARG A 46 -2.64 8.34 -9.10
N ALA A 47 -3.14 7.23 -9.67
CA ALA A 47 -3.58 7.22 -11.05
C ALA A 47 -4.83 8.09 -11.25
N GLU A 48 -5.82 7.94 -10.36
CA GLU A 48 -7.06 8.73 -10.35
C GLU A 48 -6.80 10.22 -10.14
N ASN A 49 -5.86 10.57 -9.25
CA ASN A 49 -5.54 11.96 -8.90
C ASN A 49 -4.41 12.55 -9.74
N ARG A 50 -3.95 11.86 -10.80
CA ARG A 50 -2.79 12.28 -11.60
C ARG A 50 -2.96 13.70 -12.15
N ALA A 51 -4.13 14.04 -12.67
CA ALA A 51 -4.40 15.36 -13.23
C ALA A 51 -4.30 16.46 -12.16
N ALA A 52 -4.98 16.28 -11.02
CA ALA A 52 -4.93 17.23 -9.91
C ALA A 52 -3.50 17.41 -9.36
N ILE A 53 -2.73 16.32 -9.24
CA ILE A 53 -1.33 16.37 -8.81
C ILE A 53 -0.48 17.14 -9.82
N ALA A 54 -0.68 16.93 -11.13
CA ALA A 54 0.04 17.64 -12.17
C ALA A 54 -0.28 19.15 -12.16
N THR A 55 -1.56 19.51 -12.09
CA THR A 55 -1.98 20.92 -11.98
C THR A 55 -1.36 21.59 -10.76
N TYR A 56 -1.41 20.94 -9.59
CA TYR A 56 -0.80 21.49 -8.39
C TYR A 56 0.73 21.63 -8.49
N ALA A 57 1.40 20.67 -9.14
CA ALA A 57 2.84 20.76 -9.38
C ALA A 57 3.22 21.93 -10.30
N GLU A 58 2.40 22.22 -11.33
CA GLU A 58 2.58 23.38 -12.19
C GLU A 58 2.38 24.70 -11.44
N GLU A 59 1.34 24.79 -10.61
CA GLU A 59 1.10 25.96 -9.73
C GLU A 59 2.27 26.21 -8.80
N VAL A 60 2.78 25.17 -8.11
CA VAL A 60 3.94 25.30 -7.22
C VAL A 60 5.21 25.69 -7.98
N ALA A 61 5.41 25.19 -9.20
CA ALA A 61 6.57 25.55 -10.02
C ALA A 61 6.54 27.01 -10.46
N LYS A 62 5.33 27.54 -10.73
CA LYS A 62 5.12 28.91 -11.20
C LYS A 62 5.11 29.91 -10.05
N ASP A 63 4.32 29.64 -9.01
CA ASP A 63 3.97 30.61 -7.96
C ASP A 63 4.70 30.32 -6.64
N GLY A 64 5.46 29.23 -6.57
CA GLY A 64 6.13 28.75 -5.36
C GLY A 64 5.18 28.01 -4.41
N LEU A 65 5.70 27.56 -3.27
CA LEU A 65 4.89 26.86 -2.27
C LEU A 65 3.88 27.84 -1.63
N PRO A 66 2.57 27.54 -1.68
CA PRO A 66 1.58 28.32 -0.95
C PRO A 66 1.96 28.44 0.52
N LEU A 67 1.78 29.64 1.08
CA LEU A 67 2.05 29.95 2.49
C LEU A 67 3.53 29.81 2.93
N ALA A 68 4.48 29.62 2.00
CA ALA A 68 5.91 29.56 2.33
C ALA A 68 6.39 30.79 3.12
N GLN A 69 5.80 31.96 2.86
CA GLN A 69 6.07 33.21 3.58
C GLN A 69 5.79 33.14 5.10
N PHE A 70 4.97 32.20 5.57
CA PHE A 70 4.63 32.03 6.98
C PHE A 70 5.40 30.87 7.65
N ARG A 71 6.33 30.22 6.92
CA ARG A 71 7.11 29.11 7.47
C ARG A 71 8.17 29.65 8.44
N SER A 72 7.95 29.43 9.73
CA SER A 72 8.97 29.57 10.76
C SER A 72 9.67 28.22 10.94
N PHE A 73 10.90 28.09 10.42
CA PHE A 73 11.83 26.93 10.54
C PHE A 73 11.31 25.57 10.00
#